data_AF-A0A5C2CZS6-F1
#
_entry.id   AF-A0A5C2CZS6-F1
#
_cell.length_a   1.000
_cell.length_b   1.000
_cell.length_c   1.000
_cell.angle_alpha   90.00
_cell.angle_beta   90.00
_cell.angle_gamma   90.00
#
_symmetry.space_group_name_H-M   'P 1'
#
loop_
_entity.id
_entity.type
_entity.pdbx_description
1 polymer ?
#
loop_
_entity_poly.entity_id
_entity_poly.type
_entity_poly.pdbx_seq_one_letter_code
_entity_poly.pdbx_strand_id
1 'polypeptide(L)' 'MAAAMGIELLTEEEYRELQKVGEFDTKTSSWVKTPSDIRELGGALFCDRRYNHIFLYHNSADSYYAARAFRGSLKV' A
#
# COMPACT_ATOMS: atom_id res chain seq x y z
N MET A 1 2.45 -3.64 -12.14
CA MET A 1 0.99 -3.77 -12.17
C MET A 1 0.32 -2.40 -12.20
N ALA A 2 0.32 -1.61 -11.12
CA ALA A 2 -0.29 -0.27 -11.08
C ALA A 2 0.20 0.68 -12.20
N ALA A 3 1.53 0.76 -12.40
CA ALA A 3 2.12 1.61 -13.46
C ALA A 3 1.65 1.22 -14.88
N ALA A 4 1.37 -0.06 -15.14
CA ALA A 4 0.84 -0.49 -16.44
C ALA A 4 -0.61 -0.04 -16.67
N MET A 5 -1.32 0.32 -15.59
CA MET A 5 -2.67 0.88 -15.62
C MET A 5 -2.66 2.42 -15.56
N GLY A 6 -1.49 3.07 -15.59
CA GLY A 6 -1.36 4.52 -15.38
C GLY A 6 -1.66 4.99 -13.96
N ILE A 7 -1.64 4.07 -12.99
CA ILE A 7 -1.97 4.36 -11.58
C ILE A 7 -0.67 4.39 -10.76
N GLU A 8 -0.49 5.44 -9.96
CA GLU A 8 0.59 5.54 -8.98
C GLU A 8 0.16 4.87 -7.66
N LEU A 9 1.02 4.07 -7.04
CA LEU A 9 0.75 3.55 -5.69
C LEU A 9 0.79 4.69 -4.67
N LEU A 10 -0.14 4.68 -3.71
CA LEU A 10 -0.12 5.66 -2.62
C LEU A 10 1.14 5.50 -1.77
N THR A 11 1.73 6.59 -1.31
CA THR A 11 2.73 6.54 -0.22
C THR A 11 2.06 6.20 1.12
N GLU A 12 2.86 5.91 2.15
CA GLU A 12 2.32 5.73 3.50
C GLU A 12 1.59 6.98 3.98
N GLU A 13 2.14 8.17 3.73
CA GLU A 13 1.53 9.44 4.09
C GLU A 13 0.19 9.62 3.37
N GLU A 14 0.12 9.38 2.06
CA GLU A 14 -1.13 9.46 1.29
C GLU A 14 -2.17 8.44 1.79
N TYR A 15 -1.73 7.23 2.16
CA TYR A 15 -2.60 6.25 2.80
C TYR A 15 -3.13 6.75 4.16
N ARG A 16 -2.30 7.45 4.95
CA ARG A 16 -2.75 8.07 6.22
C ARG A 16 -3.75 9.20 5.98
N GLU A 17 -3.55 10.02 4.96
CA GLU A 17 -4.51 11.06 4.57
C GLU A 17 -5.84 10.45 4.08
N LEU A 18 -5.81 9.37 3.31
CA LEU A 18 -7.00 8.63 2.90
C LEU A 18 -7.84 8.18 4.10
N GLN A 19 -7.19 7.79 5.20
CA GLN A 19 -7.87 7.35 6.42
C GLN A 19 -8.53 8.49 7.20
N LYS A 20 -8.28 9.76 6.86
CA LYS A 20 -8.98 10.92 7.42
C LYS A 20 -10.35 11.16 6.78
N VAL A 21 -10.54 10.69 5.54
CA VAL A 21 -11.81 10.85 4.81
C VAL A 21 -12.72 9.63 4.90
N GLY A 22 -12.26 8.55 5.53
CA GLY A 22 -13.04 7.35 5.79
C GLY A 22 -12.23 6.22 6.41
N GLU A 23 -12.91 5.15 6.82
CA GLU A 23 -12.26 3.94 7.35
C GLU A 23 -12.09 2.92 6.22
N PHE A 24 -10.87 2.80 5.69
CA PHE A 24 -10.55 1.86 4.62
C PHE A 24 -9.68 0.73 5.15
N ASP A 25 -9.71 -0.42 4.47
CA ASP A 25 -8.80 -1.56 4.74
C ASP A 25 -8.88 -2.05 6.20
N THR A 26 -10.10 -2.17 6.72
CA THR A 26 -10.38 -2.62 8.10
C THR A 26 -10.34 -4.13 8.30
N LYS A 27 -10.36 -4.89 7.20
CA LYS A 27 -10.32 -6.36 7.17
C LYS A 27 -9.25 -6.91 6.21
N THR A 28 -8.68 -6.04 5.40
CA THR A 28 -7.72 -6.35 4.33
C THR A 28 -6.49 -5.48 4.48
N SER A 29 -5.36 -5.91 3.92
CA SER A 29 -4.17 -5.07 3.78
C SER A 29 -3.98 -4.69 2.33
N SER A 30 -3.50 -3.47 2.11
CA SER A 30 -3.26 -2.91 0.79
C SER A 30 -1.80 -2.53 0.61
N TRP A 31 -1.29 -2.81 -0.59
CA TRP A 31 0.02 -2.31 -1.00
C TRP A 31 0.06 -0.78 -1.00
N VAL A 32 1.19 -0.27 -0.52
CA VAL A 32 1.61 1.12 -0.67
C VAL A 32 2.95 1.18 -1.38
N LYS A 33 3.34 2.38 -1.81
CA LYS A 33 4.59 2.63 -2.50
C LYS A 33 5.75 2.23 -1.60
N THR A 34 6.52 1.25 -2.08
CA THR A 34 7.75 0.81 -1.41
C THR A 34 8.91 1.67 -1.93
N PRO A 35 9.75 2.24 -1.05
CA PRO A 35 11.01 2.88 -1.42
C PRO A 35 11.89 1.99 -2.32
N SER A 36 12.64 2.60 -3.25
CA SER A 36 13.41 1.86 -4.25
C SER A 36 14.51 1.01 -3.62
N ASP A 37 15.20 1.52 -2.60
CA ASP A 37 16.22 0.81 -1.83
C ASP A 37 15.69 -0.46 -1.16
N ILE A 38 14.49 -0.42 -0.56
CA ILE A 38 13.83 -1.60 0.01
C ILE A 38 13.41 -2.56 -1.10
N ARG A 39 12.87 -2.03 -2.20
CA ARG A 39 12.36 -2.85 -3.31
C ARG A 39 13.47 -3.60 -4.05
N GLU A 40 14.64 -2.97 -4.22
CA GLU A 40 15.85 -3.56 -4.80
C GLU A 40 16.36 -4.74 -3.98
N LEU A 41 16.17 -4.69 -2.66
CA LEU A 41 16.48 -5.81 -1.75
C LEU A 41 15.35 -6.86 -1.68
N GLY A 42 14.32 -6.75 -2.52
CA GLY A 42 13.19 -7.68 -2.59
C GLY A 42 12.10 -7.44 -1.55
N GLY A 43 12.18 -6.35 -0.79
CA GLY A 43 11.17 -5.96 0.19
C GLY A 43 9.96 -5.25 -0.43
N ALA A 44 8.89 -5.17 0.35
CA ALA A 44 7.66 -4.49 -0.02
C ALA A 44 6.85 -4.04 1.22
N LEU A 45 6.18 -2.90 1.11
CA LEU A 45 5.40 -2.28 2.18
C LEU A 45 3.89 -2.34 1.94
N PHE A 46 3.12 -2.55 3.01
CA PHE A 46 1.66 -2.54 2.97
C PHE A 46 1.08 -2.02 4.28
N CYS A 47 -0.16 -1.53 4.20
CA CYS A 47 -0.87 -0.96 5.35
C CYS A 47 -2.24 -1.63 5.57
N ASP A 48 -2.72 -1.60 6.80
CA ASP A 48 -4.14 -1.81 7.14
C ASP A 48 -4.57 -0.86 8.27
N ARG A 49 -5.88 -0.78 8.54
CA ARG A 49 -6.42 -0.04 9.68
C ARG A 49 -7.14 -0.97 10.63
N ARG A 50 -6.60 -1.17 11.83
CA ARG A 50 -7.23 -2.00 12.88
C ARG A 50 -7.23 -1.25 14.18
N TYR A 51 -8.29 -1.43 14.98
CA TYR A 51 -8.39 -0.80 16.30
C TYR A 51 -8.22 0.74 16.25
N ASN A 52 -8.74 1.37 15.20
CA ASN A 52 -8.57 2.80 14.92
C ASN A 52 -7.09 3.25 14.79
N HIS A 53 -6.20 2.33 14.44
CA HIS A 53 -4.78 2.56 14.25
C HIS A 53 -4.34 2.09 12.87
N ILE A 54 -3.43 2.83 12.25
CA ILE A 54 -2.85 2.48 10.95
C ILE A 54 -1.56 1.74 11.20
N PHE A 55 -1.49 0.50 10.76
CA PHE A 55 -0.28 -0.31 10.84
C PHE A 55 0.42 -0.34 9.48
N LEU A 56 1.73 -0.13 9.50
CA LEU A 56 2.63 -0.37 8.39
C LEU A 56 3.39 -1.67 8.65
N TYR A 57 3.51 -2.48 7.60
CA TYR A 57 4.22 -3.75 7.64
C TYR A 57 5.16 -3.89 6.45
N HIS A 58 6.06 -4.87 6.53
CA HIS A 58 6.93 -5.26 5.42
C HIS A 58 6.83 -6.76 5.14
N ASN A 59 7.08 -7.16 3.89
CA ASN A 59 7.29 -8.55 3.50
C ASN A 59 8.14 -8.64 2.22
N SER A 60 8.56 -9.84 1.82
CA SER A 60 9.10 -10.11 0.50
C SER A 60 8.05 -9.78 -0.57
N ALA A 61 8.45 -9.08 -1.62
CA ALA A 61 7.57 -8.70 -2.70
C ALA A 61 6.91 -9.93 -3.36
N ASP A 62 7.69 -10.95 -3.68
CA ASP A 62 7.20 -12.09 -4.46
C ASP A 62 6.12 -12.89 -3.70
N SER A 63 6.32 -13.09 -2.40
CA SER A 63 5.42 -13.86 -1.53
C SER A 63 4.06 -13.21 -1.32
N TYR A 64 3.98 -11.89 -1.50
CA TYR A 64 2.87 -11.10 -0.97
C TYR A 64 2.08 -10.38 -2.08
N TYR A 65 2.72 -10.01 -3.20
CA TYR A 65 2.04 -9.34 -4.32
C TYR A 65 1.00 -10.24 -4.99
N ALA A 66 1.11 -11.56 -4.89
CA ALA A 66 0.20 -12.51 -5.53
C ALA A 66 -1.21 -12.55 -4.90
N ALA A 67 -1.39 -12.07 -3.66
CA ALA A 67 -2.61 -12.31 -2.88
C ALA A 67 -3.32 -11.05 -2.35
N ARG A 68 -2.85 -9.84 -2.70
CA ARG A 68 -3.37 -8.58 -2.13
C ARG A 68 -3.57 -7.48 -3.16
N ALA A 69 -4.60 -6.68 -2.97
CA ALA A 69 -4.88 -5.49 -3.75
C ALA A 69 -3.98 -4.32 -3.32
N PHE A 70 -4.00 -3.24 -4.11
CA PHE A 70 -3.24 -2.02 -3.85
C PHE A 70 -4.14 -0.80 -3.76
N ARG A 71 -3.68 0.24 -3.05
CA ARG A 71 -4.26 1.58 -3.16
C ARG A 71 -3.41 2.41 -4.10
N GLY A 72 -4.07 3.09 -5.03
CA GLY A 72 -3.39 3.96 -5.97
C GLY A 72 -4.17 5.23 -6.27
N SER A 73 -3.44 6.25 -6.69
CA SER A 73 -3.96 7.53 -7.13
C SER A 73 -3.91 7.60 -8.67
N LEU A 74 -4.97 8.16 -9.24
CA LEU A 74 -5.05 8.51 -10.65
C LEU A 74 -5.25 10.02 -10.72
N LYS A 75 -4.35 10.72 -11.42
CA LYS A 75 -4.49 12.14 -11.72
C LYS A 75 -5.20 12.25 -13.07
N VAL A 76 -6.33 12.94 -13.09
CA VAL A 76 -7.18 13.19 -14.28
C VAL A 76 -7.12 14.65 -14.68
#